data_AF-A0A414XIW6-F1
#
_entry.id   AF-A0A414XIW6-F1
#
_cell.length_a   1.000
_cell.length_b   1.000
_cell.length_c   1.000
_cell.angle_alpha   90.00
_cell.angle_beta   90.00
_cell.angle_gamma   90.00
#
_symmetry.space_group_name_H-M   'P 1'
#
loop_
_entity.id
_entity.type
_entity.pdbx_description
1 polymer ?
#
loop_
_entity_poly.entity_id
_entity_poly.type
_entity_poly.pdbx_seq_one_letter_code
_entity_poly.pdbx_strand_id
1 'polypeptide(L)'
;MKSFIAINLFGIIVTCEELSKEELNHELIHTAQARELLYIPFYLWYIIEWFFLFLRYQNWMWAYYNIRFEKEAYAHQEDLEYLNRRKHYCYR
;
A
#
# COMPACT_ATOMS: atom_id res chain seq x y z
N MET A 1 2.97 0.07 -18.66
CA MET A 1 3.70 0.57 -17.48
C MET A 1 2.75 1.51 -16.77
N LYS A 2 2.17 1.10 -15.63
CA LYS A 2 1.40 2.05 -14.81
C LYS A 2 2.41 3.04 -14.24
N SER A 3 2.31 4.31 -14.65
CA SER A 3 3.06 5.39 -14.02
C SER A 3 2.56 5.52 -12.58
N PHE A 4 3.45 5.64 -11.60
CA PHE A 4 3.03 5.91 -10.22
C PHE A 4 2.48 7.34 -10.16
N ILE A 5 1.15 7.46 -10.20
CA ILE A 5 0.42 8.73 -10.32
C ILE A 5 0.05 9.30 -8.94
N ALA A 6 0.13 8.48 -7.89
CA ALA A 6 -0.09 8.89 -6.51
C ALA A 6 0.95 8.32 -5.54
N ILE A 7 1.16 9.05 -4.45
CA ILE A 7 1.94 8.63 -3.29
C ILE A 7 1.18 9.05 -2.04
N ASN A 8 0.99 8.10 -1.11
CA ASN A 8 0.49 8.39 0.23
C ASN A 8 1.61 8.57 1.24
N LEU A 9 1.74 9.82 1.72
CA LEU A 9 2.67 10.21 2.76
C LEU A 9 1.89 10.64 4.00
N PHE A 10 1.92 9.83 5.04
CA PHE A 10 1.27 10.10 6.33
C PHE A 10 -0.24 10.36 6.24
N GLY A 11 -0.93 9.75 5.28
CA GLY A 11 -2.35 10.01 5.01
C GLY A 11 -2.61 11.23 4.13
N ILE A 12 -1.57 11.89 3.64
CA ILE A 12 -1.65 12.90 2.59
C ILE A 12 -1.42 12.18 1.26
N ILE A 13 -2.48 12.09 0.45
CA ILE A 13 -2.41 11.52 -0.89
C ILE A 13 -1.99 12.65 -1.83
N VAL A 14 -0.76 12.60 -2.30
CA VAL A 14 -0.25 13.51 -3.33
C VAL A 14 -0.43 12.80 -4.67
N THR A 15 -1.15 13.43 -5.59
CA THR A 15 -1.36 12.89 -6.93
C THR A 15 -1.05 13.93 -8.01
N CYS A 16 -0.49 13.46 -9.12
CA CYS A 16 -0.14 14.29 -10.27
C CYS A 16 -1.30 14.39 -11.29
N GLU A 17 -2.26 13.47 -11.24
CA GLU A 17 -3.42 13.42 -12.14
C GLU A 17 -4.70 13.09 -11.33
N GLU A 18 -5.87 13.11 -11.96
CA GLU A 18 -7.08 12.65 -11.30
C GLU A 18 -7.03 11.13 -11.09
N LEU A 19 -7.05 10.69 -9.83
CA LEU A 19 -7.10 9.28 -9.47
C LEU A 19 -8.46 8.68 -9.83
N SER A 20 -8.45 7.49 -10.41
CA SER A 20 -9.65 6.66 -10.48
C SER A 20 -10.14 6.28 -9.07
N LYS A 21 -11.39 5.85 -8.96
CA LYS A 21 -11.96 5.40 -7.67
C LYS A 21 -11.18 4.23 -7.07
N GLU A 22 -10.63 3.36 -7.91
CA GLU A 22 -9.84 2.20 -7.51
C GLU A 22 -8.48 2.63 -6.95
N GLU A 23 -7.78 3.53 -7.63
CA GLU A 23 -6.51 4.06 -7.16
C GLU A 23 -6.68 4.88 -5.88
N LEU A 24 -7.74 5.67 -5.78
CA LEU A 24 -8.06 6.37 -4.54
C LEU A 24 -8.32 5.38 -3.40
N ASN A 25 -9.06 4.29 -3.65
CA ASN A 25 -9.32 3.26 -2.64
C ASN A 25 -8.03 2.55 -2.21
N HIS A 26 -7.12 2.26 -3.14
CA HIS A 26 -5.78 1.73 -2.84
C HIS A 26 -5.02 2.62 -1.86
N GLU A 27 -4.97 3.93 -2.13
CA GLU A 27 -4.31 4.90 -1.24
C GLU A 27 -5.03 5.05 0.11
N LEU A 28 -6.36 4.92 0.15
CA LEU A 28 -7.11 4.91 1.41
C LEU A 28 -6.83 3.66 2.25
N ILE A 29 -6.63 2.50 1.62
CA ILE A 29 -6.20 1.27 2.32
C ILE A 29 -4.83 1.47 2.94
N HIS A 30 -3.88 2.07 2.22
CA HIS A 30 -2.57 2.44 2.79
C HIS A 30 -2.69 3.43 3.95
N THR A 31 -3.59 4.41 3.87
CA THR A 31 -3.87 5.32 4.99
C THR A 31 -4.35 4.55 6.22
N ALA A 32 -5.25 3.58 6.03
CA ALA A 32 -5.79 2.78 7.12
C ALA A 32 -4.72 1.87 7.75
N GLN A 33 -3.89 1.22 6.93
CA GLN A 33 -2.74 0.43 7.37
C GLN A 33 -1.74 1.29 8.15
N ALA A 34 -1.40 2.47 7.62
CA ALA A 34 -0.49 3.40 8.27
C ALA A 34 -1.04 3.87 9.61
N ARG A 35 -2.31 4.27 9.69
CA ARG A 35 -2.96 4.69 10.94
C ARG A 35 -2.98 3.58 11.99
N GLU A 36 -3.27 2.36 11.56
CA GLU A 36 -3.27 1.17 12.44
C GLU A 36 -1.89 0.90 13.05
N LEU A 37 -0.82 1.11 12.27
CA LEU A 37 0.56 0.95 12.70
C LEU A 37 1.22 2.27 13.13
N LEU A 38 0.45 3.28 13.53
CA LEU A 38 0.95 4.58 14.05
C LEU A 38 1.90 5.33 13.09
N TYR A 39 1.76 5.12 11.79
CA TYR A 39 2.52 5.69 10.68
C TYR A 39 4.01 5.35 10.66
N ILE A 40 4.75 5.64 11.72
CA ILE A 40 6.20 5.39 11.80
C ILE A 40 6.50 3.88 11.73
N PRO A 41 5.90 3.02 12.57
CA PRO A 41 6.07 1.57 12.45
C PRO A 41 5.66 1.01 11.08
N PHE A 42 4.64 1.58 10.44
CA PHE A 42 4.24 1.18 9.09
C PHE A 42 5.38 1.35 8.08
N TYR A 43 5.96 2.55 7.99
CA TYR A 43 7.04 2.82 7.06
C TYR A 43 8.30 2.00 7.37
N LEU A 44 8.62 1.80 8.65
CA LEU A 44 9.74 0.94 9.05
C LEU A 44 9.52 -0.51 8.59
N TRP A 45 8.34 -1.08 8.86
CA TRP A 45 8.02 -2.44 8.42
C TRP A 45 8.05 -2.55 6.90
N TYR A 46 7.46 -1.58 6.20
CA TYR A 46 7.40 -1.54 4.75
C TYR A 46 8.81 -1.60 4.13
N ILE A 47 9.72 -0.74 4.59
CA ILE A 47 11.10 -0.69 4.09
C ILE A 47 11.85 -1.98 4.42
N ILE A 48 11.68 -2.52 5.62
CA ILE A 48 12.35 -3.76 6.05
C ILE A 48 11.87 -4.94 5.18
N GLU A 49 10.57 -5.10 5.00
CA GLU A 49 9.99 -6.15 4.17
C GLU A 49 10.43 -6.02 2.71
N TRP A 50 10.34 -4.82 2.15
CA TRP A 50 10.82 -4.55 0.80
C TRP A 50 12.30 -4.90 0.63
N PHE A 51 13.15 -4.54 1.59
CA PHE A 51 14.58 -4.84 1.54
C PHE A 51 14.85 -6.36 1.56
N PHE A 52 14.17 -7.12 2.42
CA PHE A 52 14.27 -8.58 2.43
C PHE A 52 13.79 -9.21 1.13
N LEU A 53 12.67 -8.76 0.57
CA LEU A 53 12.15 -9.24 -0.71
C LEU A 53 13.06 -8.85 -1.87
N PHE A 54 13.65 -7.66 -1.84
CA PHE A 54 14.60 -7.19 -2.84
C PHE A 54 15.86 -8.05 -2.84
N LEU A 55 16.43 -8.36 -1.67
CA LEU A 55 17.56 -9.29 -1.57
C LEU A 55 17.20 -10.69 -2.09
N ARG A 56 15.96 -11.14 -1.90
CA ARG A 56 15.48 -12.46 -2.35
C ARG A 56 15.26 -12.54 -3.86
N TYR A 57 14.61 -11.54 -4.45
CA TYR A 57 14.18 -11.59 -5.86
C TYR A 57 15.10 -10.82 -6.81
N GLN A 58 16.00 -9.98 -6.27
CA GLN A 58 16.90 -9.09 -7.02
C GLN A 58 16.16 -8.20 -8.04
N ASN A 59 14.86 -8.00 -7.84
CA ASN A 59 14.00 -7.20 -8.70
C ASN A 59 13.15 -6.30 -7.81
N TRP A 60 13.47 -5.01 -7.85
CA TRP A 60 12.80 -3.93 -7.11
C TRP A 60 11.27 -3.89 -7.26
N MET A 61 10.78 -4.09 -8.48
CA MET A 61 9.36 -4.03 -8.81
C MET A 61 8.65 -5.29 -8.33
N TRP A 62 9.29 -6.44 -8.50
CA TRP A 62 8.77 -7.71 -8.01
C TRP A 62 8.74 -7.74 -6.48
N ALA A 63 9.74 -7.17 -5.83
CA ALA A 63 9.76 -6.99 -4.37
C ALA A 63 8.63 -6.07 -3.90
N TYR A 64 8.44 -4.92 -4.56
CA TYR A 64 7.35 -3.97 -4.27
C TYR A 64 5.97 -4.64 -4.31
N TYR A 65 5.60 -5.29 -5.42
CA TYR A 65 4.31 -5.98 -5.54
C TYR A 65 4.12 -7.16 -4.57
N ASN A 66 5.19 -7.63 -3.93
CA ASN A 66 5.12 -8.72 -2.97
C ASN A 66 5.10 -8.27 -1.49
N ILE A 67 5.22 -6.97 -1.21
CA ILE A 67 5.04 -6.43 0.13
C ILE A 67 3.60 -6.72 0.58
N ARG A 68 3.42 -7.13 1.83
CA ARG A 68 2.10 -7.54 2.32
C ARG A 68 1.05 -6.44 2.25
N PHE A 69 1.47 -5.22 2.55
CA PHE A 69 0.60 -4.05 2.48
C PHE A 69 0.13 -3.76 1.04
N GLU A 70 1.03 -3.87 0.07
CA GLU A 70 0.73 -3.70 -1.36
C GLU A 70 -0.19 -4.80 -1.87
N LYS A 71 0.09 -6.06 -1.50
CA LYS A 71 -0.74 -7.20 -1.89
C LYS A 71 -2.17 -7.06 -1.37
N GLU A 72 -2.34 -6.62 -0.12
CA GLU A 72 -3.66 -6.33 0.43
C GLU A 72 -4.35 -5.20 -0.32
N ALA A 73 -3.66 -4.08 -0.55
CA ALA A 73 -4.22 -2.92 -1.23
C ALA A 73 -4.63 -3.27 -2.68
N TYR A 74 -3.77 -3.92 -3.46
CA TYR A 74 -4.09 -4.35 -4.81
C TYR A 74 -5.20 -5.42 -4.86
N ALA A 75 -5.29 -6.31 -3.87
CA ALA A 75 -6.34 -7.33 -3.82
C ALA A 75 -7.73 -6.74 -3.53
N HIS A 76 -7.78 -5.55 -2.93
CA HIS A 76 -9.02 -4.93 -2.48
C HIS A 76 -9.28 -3.53 -3.08
N GLN A 77 -8.44 -3.04 -4.00
CA GLN A 77 -8.57 -1.72 -4.63
C GLN A 77 -9.93 -1.55 -5.35
N GLU A 78 -10.47 -2.61 -5.95
CA GLU A 78 -11.78 -2.61 -6.64
C GLU A 78 -12.97 -2.66 -5.66
N ASP A 79 -12.73 -3.06 -4.41
CA ASP A 79 -13.74 -3.22 -3.38
C ASP A 79 -13.85 -1.94 -2.52
N LEU A 80 -14.69 -1.00 -2.97
CA LEU A 80 -14.87 0.30 -2.31
C LEU A 80 -15.44 0.22 -0.89
N GLU A 81 -16.04 -0.91 -0.52
CA GLU A 81 -16.54 -1.13 0.84
C GLU A 81 -15.52 -1.84 1.74
N TYR A 82 -14.36 -2.24 1.21
CA TYR A 82 -13.37 -3.02 1.93
C TYR A 82 -12.94 -2.35 3.24
N LEU A 83 -12.74 -1.04 3.24
CA LEU A 83 -12.31 -0.27 4.41
C LEU A 83 -13.23 -0.46 5.62
N ASN A 84 -14.53 -0.67 5.41
CA ASN A 84 -15.50 -0.86 6.50
C ASN A 84 -15.42 -2.25 7.15
N ARG A 85 -14.93 -3.26 6.40
CA ARG A 85 -14.86 -4.66 6.83
C ARG A 85 -13.42 -5.18 6.98
N ARG A 86 -12.43 -4.30 6.77
CA ARG A 86 -11.01 -4.62 6.79
C ARG A 86 -10.64 -5.23 8.14
N LYS A 87 -9.93 -6.36 8.12
CA LYS A 87 -9.48 -7.03 9.34
C LYS A 87 -8.19 -6.38 9.84
N HIS A 88 -8.22 -5.96 11.10
CA HIS A 88 -7.07 -5.38 11.76
C HIS A 88 -5.91 -6.38 11.90
N TYR A 89 -4.68 -5.90 11.68
CA TYR A 89 -3.41 -6.64 11.80
C TYR A 89 -3.30 -7.92 10.94
N CYS A 90 -4.13 -8.07 9.91
CA CYS A 90 -4.21 -9.24 9.04
C CYS A 90 -3.74 -8.94 7.61
N TYR A 91 -2.55 -8.34 7.47
CA TYR A 91 -1.92 -8.01 6.17
C TYR A 91 -1.54 -9.31 5.42
N ARG A 92 -1.77 -9.39 4.10
CA ARG A 92 -1.62 -10.62 3.29
C ARG A 92 -0.37 -10.67 2.43
#